data_AF-E3FVE0-F1
#
_entry.id   AF-E3FVE0-F1
#
_cell.length_a   1.000
_cell.length_b   1.000
_cell.length_c   1.000
_cell.angle_alpha   90.00
_cell.angle_beta   90.00
_cell.angle_gamma   90.00
#
_symmetry.space_group_name_H-M   'P 1'
#
loop_
_entity.id
_entity.type
_entity.pdbx_description
1 polymer ?
#
loop_
_entity_poly.entity_id
_entity_poly.type
_entity_poly.pdbx_seq_one_letter_code
_entity_poly.pdbx_strand_id
1 'polypeptide(L)'
;MDADLRAYVAADLAENRYELSDAQSEVRRDTHEVRDARYARDRREFQDAQRDRQDDKRDVRVEAEALRRTRGIQRELEGLYGRVDRNSLERKRSLMMELLQMARTEQARNQQEIREDRRESREDRREARDGRY
;
A
#
# COMPACT_ATOMS: atom_id res chain seq x y z
N MET A 1 -26.63 -3.23 -9.21
CA MET A 1 -26.05 -2.13 -8.40
C MET A 1 -25.61 -2.59 -7.02
N ASP A 2 -26.51 -2.96 -6.08
CA ASP A 2 -26.08 -3.36 -4.72
C ASP A 2 -25.16 -4.61 -4.74
N ALA A 3 -25.41 -5.58 -5.62
CA ALA A 3 -24.56 -6.77 -5.80
C ALA A 3 -23.18 -6.42 -6.38
N ASP A 4 -23.11 -5.54 -7.37
CA ASP A 4 -21.86 -5.11 -7.99
C ASP A 4 -21.00 -4.32 -7.00
N LEU A 5 -21.63 -3.46 -6.18
CA LEU A 5 -20.95 -2.73 -5.12
C LEU A 5 -20.38 -3.67 -4.04
N ARG A 6 -21.12 -4.73 -3.68
CA ARG A 6 -20.60 -5.77 -2.77
C ARG A 6 -19.39 -6.49 -3.35
N ALA A 7 -19.47 -6.87 -4.63
CA ALA A 7 -18.37 -7.55 -5.31
C ALA A 7 -17.13 -6.65 -5.38
N TYR A 8 -17.31 -5.37 -5.72
CA TYR A 8 -16.23 -4.38 -5.75
C TYR A 8 -15.55 -4.25 -4.37
N VAL A 9 -16.32 -4.01 -3.30
CA VAL A 9 -15.75 -3.85 -1.96
C VAL A 9 -15.09 -5.15 -1.47
N ALA A 10 -15.61 -6.31 -1.83
CA ALA A 10 -14.99 -7.59 -1.51
C ALA A 10 -13.64 -7.77 -2.22
N ALA A 11 -13.52 -7.33 -3.48
CA ALA A 11 -12.26 -7.34 -4.22
C ALA A 11 -11.24 -6.37 -3.60
N ASP A 12 -11.65 -5.12 -3.35
CA ASP A 12 -10.83 -4.08 -2.68
C ASP A 12 -10.30 -4.57 -1.31
N LEU A 13 -11.13 -5.28 -0.55
CA LEU A 13 -10.70 -5.89 0.72
C LEU A 13 -9.71 -7.04 0.58
N ALA A 14 -9.76 -7.77 -0.53
CA ALA A 14 -8.81 -8.85 -0.80
C ALA A 14 -7.47 -8.28 -1.24
N GLU A 15 -7.50 -7.25 -2.08
CA GLU A 15 -6.34 -6.48 -2.55
C GLU A 15 -5.61 -5.81 -1.37
N ASN A 16 -6.30 -4.99 -0.57
CA ASN A 16 -5.68 -4.31 0.58
C ASN A 16 -5.14 -5.28 1.65
N ARG A 17 -5.64 -6.53 1.70
CA ARG A 17 -5.07 -7.57 2.58
C ARG A 17 -3.79 -8.15 2.02
N TYR A 18 -3.77 -8.36 0.69
CA TYR A 18 -2.60 -8.84 -0.01
C TYR A 18 -1.47 -7.81 0.11
N GLU A 19 -1.74 -6.55 -0.21
CA GLU A 19 -0.76 -5.45 -0.13
C GLU A 19 -0.21 -5.26 1.29
N LEU A 20 -1.09 -5.27 2.31
CA LEU A 20 -0.63 -5.23 3.70
C LEU A 20 0.29 -6.42 4.06
N SER A 21 -0.02 -7.62 3.54
CA SER A 21 0.81 -8.80 3.80
C SER A 21 2.16 -8.70 3.09
N ASP A 22 2.19 -8.11 1.90
CA ASP A 22 3.39 -7.92 1.10
C ASP A 22 4.31 -6.88 1.74
N ALA A 23 3.78 -5.70 2.09
CA ALA A 23 4.50 -4.67 2.82
C ALA A 23 5.06 -5.17 4.16
N GLN A 24 4.32 -6.04 4.86
CA GLN A 24 4.83 -6.69 6.07
C GLN A 24 5.99 -7.66 5.82
N SER A 25 6.03 -8.27 4.65
CA SER A 25 7.09 -9.18 4.23
C SER A 25 8.34 -8.40 3.80
N GLU A 26 8.17 -7.24 3.17
CA GLU A 26 9.25 -6.30 2.83
C GLU A 26 9.95 -5.79 4.10
N VAL A 27 9.20 -5.26 5.08
CA VAL A 27 9.78 -4.84 6.37
C VAL A 27 10.65 -5.94 7.01
N ARG A 28 10.24 -7.21 6.88
CA ARG A 28 11.01 -8.34 7.44
C ARG A 28 12.30 -8.57 6.67
N ARG A 29 12.27 -8.48 5.35
CA ARG A 29 13.44 -8.58 4.47
C ARG A 29 14.42 -7.46 4.79
N ASP A 30 13.96 -6.22 4.80
CA ASP A 30 14.80 -5.04 5.06
C ASP A 30 15.37 -5.03 6.47
N THR A 31 14.63 -5.57 7.44
CA THR A 31 15.16 -5.78 8.79
C THR A 31 16.34 -6.75 8.79
N HIS A 32 16.35 -7.76 7.91
CA HIS A 32 17.48 -8.66 7.71
C HIS A 32 18.63 -7.93 7.02
N GLU A 33 18.36 -7.17 5.96
CA GLU A 33 19.37 -6.43 5.20
C GLU A 33 20.07 -5.38 6.07
N VAL A 34 19.34 -4.61 6.88
CA VAL A 34 19.93 -3.70 7.88
C VAL A 34 20.85 -4.43 8.85
N ARG A 35 20.50 -5.66 9.24
CA ARG A 35 21.32 -6.45 10.16
C ARG A 35 22.62 -6.88 9.49
N ASP A 36 22.57 -7.26 8.23
CA ASP A 36 23.74 -7.70 7.47
C ASP A 36 24.64 -6.50 7.11
N ALA A 37 24.06 -5.41 6.63
CA ALA A 37 24.75 -4.15 6.33
C ALA A 37 25.40 -3.52 7.58
N ARG A 38 24.92 -3.84 8.79
CA ARG A 38 25.56 -3.39 10.05
C ARG A 38 26.99 -3.88 10.20
N TYR A 39 27.30 -5.04 9.60
CA TYR A 39 28.64 -5.63 9.61
C TYR A 39 29.42 -5.34 8.33
N ALA A 40 28.78 -4.71 7.33
CA ALA A 40 29.46 -4.23 6.13
C ALA A 40 30.43 -3.10 6.49
N ARG A 41 31.52 -3.00 5.73
CA ARG A 41 32.53 -1.94 5.90
C ARG A 41 32.04 -0.58 5.41
N ASP A 42 30.99 -0.56 4.58
CA ASP A 42 30.46 0.66 3.98
C ASP A 42 29.35 1.28 4.85
N ARG A 43 29.62 2.50 5.30
CA ARG A 43 28.67 3.30 6.10
C ARG A 43 27.48 3.76 5.25
N ARG A 44 27.63 3.83 3.92
CA ARG A 44 26.57 4.26 3.00
C ARG A 44 25.51 3.17 2.86
N GLU A 45 25.92 1.94 2.59
CA GLU A 45 25.04 0.75 2.50
C GLU A 45 24.19 0.58 3.76
N PHE A 46 24.76 0.78 4.96
CA PHE A 46 24.00 0.72 6.20
C PHE A 46 22.99 1.88 6.38
N GLN A 47 23.27 3.06 5.84
CA GLN A 47 22.35 4.20 5.89
C GLN A 47 21.19 3.99 4.91
N ASP A 48 21.49 3.48 3.72
CA ASP A 48 20.50 3.20 2.68
C ASP A 48 19.53 2.10 3.18
N ALA A 49 20.04 0.96 3.64
CA ALA A 49 19.18 -0.10 4.23
C ALA A 49 18.33 0.40 5.43
N GLN A 50 18.84 1.36 6.22
CA GLN A 50 18.04 1.96 7.30
C GLN A 50 16.90 2.85 6.81
N ARG A 51 17.10 3.50 5.66
CA ARG A 51 16.11 4.35 5.02
C ARG A 51 15.02 3.49 4.42
N ASP A 52 15.37 2.44 3.69
CA ASP A 52 14.42 1.52 3.04
C ASP A 52 13.49 0.89 4.07
N ARG A 53 14.05 0.33 5.14
CA ARG A 53 13.27 -0.18 6.29
C ARG A 53 12.32 0.86 6.93
N GLN A 54 12.66 2.15 6.89
CA GLN A 54 11.77 3.19 7.43
C GLN A 54 10.61 3.49 6.49
N ASP A 55 10.86 3.48 5.19
CA ASP A 55 9.88 3.68 4.15
C ASP A 55 8.89 2.48 4.14
N ASP A 56 9.36 1.23 4.17
CA ASP A 56 8.50 0.05 4.28
C ASP A 56 7.58 0.07 5.51
N LYS A 57 8.10 0.54 6.65
CA LYS A 57 7.30 0.67 7.89
C LYS A 57 6.20 1.71 7.75
N ARG A 58 6.44 2.76 6.97
CA ARG A 58 5.44 3.75 6.64
C ARG A 58 4.38 3.12 5.74
N ASP A 59 4.77 2.28 4.80
CA ASP A 59 3.85 1.67 3.85
C ASP A 59 2.96 0.62 4.53
N VAL A 60 3.50 -0.20 5.43
CA VAL A 60 2.68 -1.07 6.31
C VAL A 60 1.62 -0.28 7.09
N ARG A 61 1.93 0.94 7.56
CA ARG A 61 0.96 1.77 8.28
C ARG A 61 -0.13 2.28 7.36
N VAL A 62 0.26 2.70 6.16
CA VAL A 62 -0.64 3.16 5.11
C VAL A 62 -1.60 2.04 4.71
N GLU A 63 -1.09 0.85 4.41
CA GLU A 63 -1.92 -0.29 3.99
C GLU A 63 -2.82 -0.79 5.11
N ALA A 64 -2.33 -0.77 6.36
CA ALA A 64 -3.16 -1.08 7.50
C ALA A 64 -4.31 -0.07 7.68
N GLU A 65 -4.08 1.20 7.38
CA GLU A 65 -5.12 2.24 7.43
C GLU A 65 -6.14 2.06 6.30
N ALA A 66 -5.69 1.84 5.07
CA ALA A 66 -6.54 1.57 3.92
C ALA A 66 -7.45 0.36 4.20
N LEU A 67 -6.89 -0.77 4.62
CA LEU A 67 -7.65 -1.97 4.98
C LEU A 67 -8.66 -1.72 6.10
N ARG A 68 -8.26 -0.99 7.16
CA ARG A 68 -9.20 -0.62 8.25
C ARG A 68 -10.35 0.21 7.71
N ARG A 69 -10.07 1.17 6.83
CA ARG A 69 -11.09 2.07 6.29
C ARG A 69 -12.05 1.34 5.36
N THR A 70 -11.56 0.54 4.41
CA THR A 70 -12.40 -0.29 3.53
C THR A 70 -13.29 -1.24 4.34
N ARG A 71 -12.77 -1.89 5.41
CA ARG A 71 -13.59 -2.72 6.31
C ARG A 71 -14.69 -1.93 7.02
N GLY A 72 -14.41 -0.67 7.38
CA GLY A 72 -15.41 0.23 7.96
C GLY A 72 -16.54 0.53 6.98
N ILE A 73 -16.18 0.87 5.75
CA ILE A 73 -17.10 1.15 4.66
C ILE A 73 -17.96 -0.08 4.33
N GLN A 74 -17.34 -1.26 4.25
CA GLN A 74 -18.05 -2.54 4.03
C GLN A 74 -19.17 -2.75 5.06
N ARG A 75 -18.84 -2.67 6.36
CA ARG A 75 -19.82 -2.88 7.44
C ARG A 75 -20.98 -1.89 7.36
N GLU A 76 -20.69 -0.64 6.99
CA GLU A 76 -21.73 0.36 6.86
C GLU A 76 -22.63 0.12 5.63
N LEU A 77 -22.03 -0.22 4.49
CA LEU A 77 -22.77 -0.60 3.29
C LEU A 77 -23.65 -1.84 3.54
N GLU A 78 -23.16 -2.82 4.32
CA GLU A 78 -23.92 -3.99 4.73
C GLU A 78 -25.23 -3.64 5.42
N GLY A 79 -25.21 -2.66 6.33
CA GLY A 79 -26.40 -2.17 7.03
C GLY A 79 -27.37 -1.38 6.14
N LEU A 80 -26.89 -0.87 5.00
CA LEU A 80 -27.67 -0.05 4.06
C LEU A 80 -28.24 -0.85 2.88
N TYR A 81 -27.76 -2.06 2.61
CA TYR A 81 -28.26 -2.85 1.48
C TYR A 81 -29.75 -3.18 1.62
N GLY A 82 -30.46 -3.15 0.48
CA GLY A 82 -31.92 -3.30 0.45
C GLY A 82 -32.69 -2.07 0.94
N ARG A 83 -32.03 -1.09 1.58
CA ARG A 83 -32.64 0.21 1.88
C ARG A 83 -32.55 1.14 0.68
N VAL A 84 -33.67 1.78 0.38
CA VAL A 84 -33.85 2.67 -0.79
C VAL A 84 -34.42 4.04 -0.41
N ASP A 85 -34.55 4.33 0.88
CA ASP A 85 -34.92 5.67 1.32
C ASP A 85 -33.80 6.68 0.99
N ARG A 86 -34.18 7.95 0.87
CA ARG A 86 -33.28 9.03 0.44
C ARG A 86 -32.00 9.10 1.27
N ASN A 87 -32.11 8.98 2.60
CA ASN A 87 -30.96 9.10 3.49
C ASN A 87 -30.01 7.92 3.31
N SER A 88 -30.54 6.70 3.16
CA SER A 88 -29.74 5.51 2.87
C SER A 88 -29.02 5.62 1.53
N LEU A 89 -29.68 6.12 0.48
CA LEU A 89 -29.07 6.31 -0.84
C LEU A 89 -27.98 7.39 -0.83
N GLU A 90 -28.22 8.51 -0.14
CA GLU A 90 -27.21 9.55 0.05
C GLU A 90 -26.00 9.01 0.81
N ARG A 91 -26.21 8.20 1.85
CA ARG A 91 -25.11 7.59 2.60
C ARG A 91 -24.32 6.57 1.77
N LYS A 92 -25.00 5.69 1.00
CA LYS A 92 -24.34 4.78 0.04
C LYS A 92 -23.49 5.55 -0.95
N ARG A 93 -23.99 6.68 -1.49
CA ARG A 93 -23.25 7.53 -2.42
C ARG A 93 -22.00 8.11 -1.78
N SER A 94 -22.09 8.64 -0.57
CA SER A 94 -20.93 9.17 0.16
C SER A 94 -19.86 8.11 0.39
N LEU A 95 -20.26 6.89 0.77
CA LEU A 95 -19.33 5.77 0.96
C LEU A 95 -18.66 5.33 -0.35
N MET A 96 -19.40 5.33 -1.47
CA MET A 96 -18.80 5.07 -2.80
C MET A 96 -17.79 6.15 -3.19
N MET A 97 -18.11 7.43 -2.95
CA MET A 97 -17.18 8.53 -3.24
C MET A 97 -15.90 8.43 -2.42
N GLU A 98 -16.02 7.95 -1.18
CA GLU A 98 -14.86 7.71 -0.33
C GLU A 98 -13.96 6.59 -0.86
N LEU A 99 -14.53 5.44 -1.25
CA LEU A 99 -13.77 4.37 -1.91
C LEU A 99 -13.05 4.87 -3.17
N LEU A 100 -13.75 5.65 -3.99
CA LEU A 100 -13.15 6.24 -5.20
C LEU A 100 -11.99 7.20 -4.87
N GLN A 101 -12.10 7.97 -3.78
CA GLN A 101 -11.02 8.87 -3.36
C GLN A 101 -9.82 8.09 -2.82
N MET A 102 -10.05 7.00 -2.10
CA MET A 102 -8.99 6.10 -1.65
C MET A 102 -8.25 5.49 -2.84
N ALA A 103 -8.98 4.86 -3.77
CA ALA A 103 -8.40 4.25 -4.97
C ALA A 103 -7.57 5.24 -5.81
N ARG A 104 -8.02 6.49 -5.94
CA ARG A 104 -7.24 7.55 -6.62
C ARG A 104 -5.95 7.90 -5.90
N THR A 105 -5.98 7.89 -4.57
CA THR A 105 -4.82 8.22 -3.73
C THR A 105 -3.78 7.12 -3.82
N GLU A 106 -4.23 5.87 -3.76
CA GLU A 106 -3.42 4.66 -3.98
C GLU A 106 -2.81 4.65 -5.38
N GLN A 107 -3.61 4.84 -6.44
CA GLN A 107 -3.11 4.91 -7.82
C GLN A 107 -2.02 5.99 -8.01
N ALA A 108 -2.14 7.12 -7.32
CA ALA A 108 -1.13 8.18 -7.37
C ALA A 108 0.18 7.77 -6.67
N ARG A 109 0.10 7.02 -5.56
CA ARG A 109 1.27 6.46 -4.85
C ARG A 109 1.95 5.38 -5.68
N ASN A 110 1.20 4.43 -6.23
CA ASN A 110 1.77 3.36 -7.06
C ASN A 110 2.50 3.96 -8.29
N GLN A 111 1.99 5.06 -8.85
CA GLN A 111 2.71 5.77 -9.92
C GLN A 111 4.00 6.46 -9.47
N GLN A 112 4.04 6.92 -8.22
CA GLN A 112 5.24 7.48 -7.63
C GLN A 112 6.27 6.36 -7.37
N GLU A 113 5.85 5.26 -6.75
CA GLU A 113 6.68 4.08 -6.49
C GLU A 113 7.29 3.53 -7.79
N ILE A 114 6.48 3.30 -8.83
CA ILE A 114 6.99 2.87 -10.16
C ILE A 114 8.06 3.82 -10.72
N ARG A 115 8.01 5.12 -10.41
CA ARG A 115 9.05 6.07 -10.86
C ARG A 115 10.31 5.95 -10.00
N GLU A 116 10.16 5.71 -8.71
CA GLU A 116 11.26 5.50 -7.76
C GLU A 116 11.98 4.17 -8.07
N ASP A 117 11.27 3.06 -8.24
CA ASP A 117 11.82 1.75 -8.65
C ASP A 117 12.62 1.84 -9.95
N ARG A 118 12.09 2.59 -10.93
CA ARG A 118 12.76 2.79 -12.22
C ARG A 118 14.04 3.60 -12.08
N ARG A 119 14.10 4.48 -11.10
CA ARG A 119 15.30 5.27 -10.81
C ARG A 119 16.34 4.38 -10.13
N GLU A 120 15.95 3.63 -9.10
CA GLU A 120 16.83 2.69 -8.40
C GLU A 120 17.40 1.64 -9.34
N SER A 121 16.55 1.00 -10.16
CA SER A 121 16.98 0.05 -11.20
C SER A 121 18.00 0.63 -12.19
N ARG A 122 18.03 1.95 -12.40
CA ARG A 122 19.05 2.60 -13.25
C ARG A 122 20.33 2.88 -12.48
N GLU A 123 20.23 3.22 -11.20
CA GLU A 123 21.35 3.42 -10.31
C GLU A 123 22.10 2.09 -10.11
N ASP A 124 21.39 0.99 -9.82
CA ASP A 124 21.96 -0.37 -9.73
C ASP A 124 22.71 -0.80 -10.99
N ARG A 125 22.10 -0.59 -12.16
CA ARG A 125 22.73 -0.90 -13.45
C ARG A 125 23.99 -0.07 -13.69
N ARG A 126 24.06 1.15 -13.15
CA ARG A 126 25.24 2.01 -13.25
C ARG A 126 26.33 1.53 -12.30
N GLU A 127 25.98 1.16 -11.07
CA GLU A 127 26.92 0.65 -10.08
C GLU A 127 27.51 -0.71 -10.49
N ALA A 128 26.68 -1.62 -11.02
CA ALA A 128 27.13 -2.88 -11.61
C ALA A 128 28.08 -2.69 -12.80
N ARG A 129 27.89 -1.62 -13.60
CA ARG A 129 28.77 -1.30 -14.72
C ARG A 129 30.09 -0.67 -14.28
N ASP A 130 30.09 0.09 -13.18
CA ASP A 130 31.27 0.75 -12.63
C ASP A 130 32.15 -0.20 -11.78
N GLY A 131 31.71 -1.45 -11.55
CA GLY A 131 32.49 -2.46 -10.82
C GLY A 131 32.66 -2.15 -9.33
N ARG A 132 31.76 -1.34 -8.76
CA ARG A 132 31.69 -1.08 -7.32
C ARG A 132 30.82 -2.15 -6.67
N TYR A 133 31.45 -3.24 -6.26
CA TYR A 133 30.93 -4.24 -5.30
C TYR A 133 32.10 -4.70 -4.43
#